data_AF-A0ABD0Y5P0-F1
#
_entry.id   AF-A0ABD0Y5P0-F1
#
_cell.length_a   1.000
_cell.length_b   1.000
_cell.length_c   1.000
_cell.angle_alpha   90.00
_cell.angle_beta   90.00
_cell.angle_gamma   90.00
#
_symmetry.space_group_name_H-M   'P 1'
#
loop_
_entity.id
_entity.type
_entity.pdbx_description
1 polymer ?
#
loop_
_entity_poly.entity_id
_entity_poly.type
_entity_poly.pdbx_seq_one_letter_code
_entity_poly.pdbx_strand_id
1 'polypeptide(L)'
;MRKRNGRRARKKRRKQDFKETTVQSVTLSHEAQFVALRKWLTHRGFDSKLLVPACFSDTGRGLMTLQPINAGDLVISLPETCLLTTSTVLRSYIGEYIQRWKPPVSPLLALCAFLISERYFGQHAEWKPYIDVLPEKYTCPAYFSDEAIRLLPGSLRRKALEQRATVQELHSSSMAFFGSLQPLFIRPVDAVFTYDALIWAWCSVNTRTVYMEHPHSPYLSRERNVFALAPYLDLLNHCPTVQVQGSFSTFSRCYEIRTIQSCRRFQQAFICYGPHDNQRLLLEYGFVAPGNPHSVVYVDESTFQQCICITEKNQLAQKLVFLKKNDWLTNLTFSFEGPSWRLLTALRLMSLKPEQYPLWKSVLLGAAVSQDREAWCVDAALRLCHNLMDDNSKALDKISKLTEWADTSFMEQLAVVERLRREEQGILGQNQEVLQSLQEQRLPCRQNCIPKLAV
;
A
#
# COMPACT_ATOMS: atom_id res chain seq x y z
N MET A 1 -50.79 -6.40 13.33
CA MET A 1 -50.42 -7.59 12.54
C MET A 1 -49.17 -7.31 11.70
N ARG A 2 -48.01 -7.85 12.10
CA ARG A 2 -46.74 -7.72 11.34
C ARG A 2 -46.77 -8.66 10.12
N LYS A 3 -46.82 -8.11 8.90
CA LYS A 3 -46.70 -8.90 7.65
C LYS A 3 -45.30 -9.52 7.58
N ARG A 4 -45.21 -10.85 7.73
CA ARG A 4 -43.99 -11.64 7.50
C ARG A 4 -43.68 -11.67 6.00
N ASN A 5 -42.69 -10.89 5.56
CA ASN A 5 -42.18 -10.95 4.19
C ASN A 5 -41.57 -12.33 3.91
N GLY A 6 -42.18 -13.10 2.99
CA GLY A 6 -41.79 -14.48 2.70
C GLY A 6 -40.40 -14.63 2.05
N ARG A 7 -39.87 -15.87 2.05
CA ARG A 7 -38.54 -16.25 1.51
C ARG A 7 -38.25 -15.67 0.11
N ARG A 8 -39.27 -15.51 -0.74
CA ARG A 8 -39.15 -14.93 -2.10
C ARG A 8 -38.80 -13.44 -2.07
N ALA A 9 -39.32 -12.66 -1.12
CA ALA A 9 -39.00 -11.25 -0.93
C ALA A 9 -37.58 -11.05 -0.39
N ARG A 10 -37.12 -11.90 0.53
CA ARG A 10 -35.71 -11.91 0.98
C ARG A 10 -34.74 -12.28 -0.13
N LYS A 11 -35.09 -13.22 -1.02
CA LYS A 11 -34.27 -13.59 -2.20
C LYS A 11 -34.25 -12.48 -3.27
N LYS A 12 -35.34 -11.70 -3.39
CA LYS A 12 -35.45 -10.55 -4.30
C LYS A 12 -34.69 -9.32 -3.76
N ARG A 13 -34.72 -9.09 -2.44
CA ARG A 13 -33.87 -8.08 -1.76
C ARG A 13 -32.39 -8.45 -1.83
N ARG A 14 -32.01 -9.70 -1.54
CA ARG A 14 -30.63 -10.18 -1.76
C ARG A 14 -30.17 -10.10 -3.22
N LYS A 15 -31.08 -10.19 -4.21
CA LYS A 15 -30.78 -9.96 -5.63
C LYS A 15 -30.81 -8.48 -6.04
N GLN A 16 -31.45 -7.61 -5.27
CA GLN A 16 -31.44 -6.16 -5.47
C GLN A 16 -30.22 -5.53 -4.77
N ASP A 17 -29.81 -6.02 -3.61
CA ASP A 17 -28.55 -5.65 -2.95
C ASP A 17 -27.34 -6.20 -3.74
N PHE A 18 -27.46 -7.36 -4.40
CA PHE A 18 -26.44 -7.85 -5.37
C PHE A 18 -26.45 -7.12 -6.73
N LYS A 19 -27.39 -6.19 -6.95
CA LYS A 19 -27.41 -5.34 -8.15
C LYS A 19 -26.60 -4.06 -7.97
N GLU A 20 -26.04 -3.82 -6.78
CA GLU A 20 -25.02 -2.79 -6.59
C GLU A 20 -23.70 -3.28 -7.19
N THR A 21 -23.41 -2.76 -8.38
CA THR A 21 -22.14 -2.86 -9.12
C THR A 21 -21.78 -4.26 -9.64
N THR A 22 -22.43 -4.70 -10.73
CA THR A 22 -21.90 -5.83 -11.50
C THR A 22 -20.61 -5.38 -12.18
N VAL A 23 -19.46 -5.73 -11.62
CA VAL A 23 -18.13 -5.49 -12.21
C VAL A 23 -18.12 -6.07 -13.63
N GLN A 24 -17.88 -5.22 -14.62
CA GLN A 24 -17.77 -5.64 -16.01
C GLN A 24 -16.34 -6.09 -16.27
N SER A 25 -16.19 -7.15 -17.07
CA SER A 25 -14.89 -7.64 -17.50
C SER A 25 -14.85 -7.87 -19.01
N VAL A 26 -13.73 -7.51 -19.62
CA VAL A 26 -13.43 -7.76 -21.04
C VAL A 26 -12.15 -8.56 -21.12
N THR A 27 -12.17 -9.72 -21.78
CA THR A 27 -10.96 -10.53 -21.90
C THR A 27 -9.93 -9.86 -22.81
N LEU A 28 -8.67 -9.85 -22.38
CA LEU A 28 -7.53 -9.32 -23.13
C LEU A 28 -6.73 -10.43 -23.83
N SER A 29 -7.23 -11.67 -23.80
CA SER A 29 -6.52 -12.84 -24.36
C SER A 29 -6.31 -12.75 -25.88
N HIS A 30 -7.09 -11.91 -26.57
CA HIS A 30 -6.99 -11.69 -28.00
C HIS A 30 -5.96 -10.62 -28.37
N GLU A 31 -5.52 -9.79 -27.41
CA GLU A 31 -4.54 -8.74 -27.68
C GLU A 31 -3.17 -9.35 -27.95
N ALA A 32 -2.46 -8.80 -28.95
CA ALA A 32 -1.20 -9.35 -29.44
C ALA A 32 -0.15 -9.54 -28.33
N GLN A 33 -0.05 -8.58 -27.40
CA GLN A 33 0.88 -8.62 -26.27
C GLN A 33 0.64 -9.80 -25.33
N PHE A 34 -0.62 -10.09 -24.97
CA PHE A 34 -0.96 -11.24 -24.11
C PHE A 34 -0.83 -12.57 -24.85
N VAL A 35 -1.13 -12.61 -26.15
CA VAL A 35 -0.87 -13.78 -27.00
C VAL A 35 0.63 -14.10 -27.05
N ALA A 36 1.46 -13.08 -27.27
CA ALA A 36 2.92 -13.23 -27.30
C ALA A 36 3.46 -13.69 -25.95
N LEU A 37 3.02 -13.08 -24.84
CA LEU A 37 3.40 -13.48 -23.48
C LEU A 37 3.04 -14.94 -23.21
N ARG A 38 1.80 -15.35 -23.50
CA ARG A 38 1.35 -16.74 -23.31
C ARG A 38 2.19 -17.72 -24.11
N LYS A 39 2.45 -17.43 -25.39
CA LYS A 39 3.30 -18.29 -26.23
C LYS A 39 4.71 -18.40 -25.65
N TRP A 40 5.33 -17.27 -25.28
CA TRP A 40 6.67 -17.23 -24.70
C TRP A 40 6.77 -18.02 -23.38
N LEU A 41 5.76 -17.89 -22.51
CA LEU A 41 5.66 -18.66 -21.26
C LEU A 41 5.47 -20.16 -21.49
N THR A 42 4.69 -20.57 -22.50
CA THR A 42 4.53 -21.99 -22.84
C THR A 42 5.84 -22.64 -23.28
N HIS A 43 6.70 -21.92 -24.03
CA HIS A 43 8.05 -22.43 -24.36
C HIS A 43 8.96 -22.55 -23.13
N ARG A 44 8.64 -21.85 -22.04
CA ARG A 44 9.34 -21.91 -20.75
C ARG A 44 8.70 -22.86 -19.75
N GLY A 45 7.70 -23.64 -20.15
CA GLY A 45 7.06 -24.67 -19.33
C GLY A 45 5.78 -24.24 -18.61
N PHE A 46 5.23 -23.06 -18.90
CA PHE A 46 3.95 -22.61 -18.33
C PHE A 46 2.80 -22.74 -19.33
N ASP A 47 1.93 -23.74 -19.12
CA ASP A 47 0.82 -24.10 -20.02
C ASP A 47 -0.57 -23.99 -19.40
N SER A 48 -0.67 -23.53 -18.14
CA SER A 48 -1.94 -23.44 -17.40
C SER A 48 -2.98 -22.60 -18.16
N LYS A 49 -4.20 -23.15 -18.29
CA LYS A 49 -5.36 -22.47 -18.92
C LYS A 49 -6.40 -22.03 -17.89
N LEU A 50 -6.09 -22.12 -16.60
CA LEU A 50 -7.05 -21.83 -15.52
C LEU A 50 -7.44 -20.36 -15.48
N LEU A 51 -6.48 -19.48 -15.76
CA LEU A 51 -6.60 -18.03 -15.69
C LEU A 51 -6.34 -17.40 -17.05
N VAL A 52 -7.11 -16.37 -17.40
CA VAL A 52 -6.94 -15.55 -18.61
C VAL A 52 -6.86 -14.06 -18.28
N PRO A 53 -6.08 -13.26 -19.01
CA PRO A 53 -6.05 -11.82 -18.82
C PRO A 53 -7.42 -11.19 -19.16
N ALA A 54 -7.83 -10.25 -18.33
CA ALA A 54 -9.04 -9.45 -18.51
C ALA A 54 -8.83 -8.04 -17.98
N CYS A 55 -9.56 -7.06 -18.52
CA CYS A 55 -9.70 -5.74 -17.94
C CYS A 55 -11.01 -5.68 -17.16
N PHE A 56 -10.93 -5.30 -15.88
CA PHE A 56 -12.05 -5.14 -14.98
C PHE A 56 -12.31 -3.66 -14.73
N SER A 57 -13.58 -3.27 -14.63
CA SER A 57 -13.98 -1.87 -14.47
C SER A 57 -13.49 -1.21 -13.18
N ASP A 58 -13.17 -1.99 -12.14
CA ASP A 58 -12.80 -1.55 -10.81
C ASP A 58 -11.27 -1.61 -10.54
N THR A 59 -10.58 -2.63 -11.06
CA THR A 59 -9.16 -2.86 -10.79
C THR A 59 -8.26 -2.75 -12.03
N GLY A 60 -8.83 -2.53 -13.22
CA GLY A 60 -8.07 -2.51 -14.47
C GLY A 60 -7.64 -3.91 -14.90
N ARG A 61 -6.42 -4.04 -15.45
CA ARG A 61 -5.91 -5.34 -15.93
C ARG A 61 -5.76 -6.31 -14.77
N GLY A 62 -6.21 -7.55 -14.97
CA GLY A 62 -6.16 -8.62 -13.98
C GLY A 62 -6.29 -10.01 -14.62
N LEU A 63 -6.40 -11.04 -13.78
CA LEU A 63 -6.68 -12.41 -14.23
C LEU A 63 -8.11 -12.84 -13.89
N MET A 64 -8.80 -13.43 -14.86
CA MET A 64 -10.13 -14.02 -14.72
C MET A 64 -10.06 -15.54 -14.77
N THR A 65 -10.84 -16.21 -13.93
CA THR A 65 -10.94 -17.67 -13.91
C THR A 65 -11.76 -18.21 -15.09
N LEU A 66 -11.31 -19.30 -15.73
CA LEU A 66 -12.08 -20.03 -16.74
C LEU A 66 -12.84 -21.24 -16.18
N GLN A 67 -12.48 -21.67 -14.97
CA GLN A 67 -13.08 -22.78 -14.23
C GLN A 67 -13.19 -22.38 -12.75
N PRO A 68 -14.11 -22.97 -11.97
CA PRO A 68 -14.14 -22.73 -10.53
C PRO A 68 -12.83 -23.21 -9.87
N ILE A 69 -12.34 -22.44 -8.91
CA ILE A 69 -11.19 -22.77 -8.07
C ILE A 69 -11.74 -23.05 -6.67
N ASN A 70 -11.41 -24.18 -6.06
CA ASN A 70 -11.83 -24.53 -4.71
C ASN A 70 -10.79 -24.11 -3.68
N ALA A 71 -11.19 -24.08 -2.40
CA ALA A 71 -10.24 -23.89 -1.32
C ALA A 71 -9.19 -25.01 -1.33
N GLY A 72 -7.92 -24.63 -1.23
CA GLY A 72 -6.77 -25.53 -1.31
C GLY A 72 -6.21 -25.74 -2.71
N ASP A 73 -6.90 -25.30 -3.78
CA ASP A 73 -6.41 -25.47 -5.15
C ASP A 73 -5.25 -24.52 -5.49
N LEU A 74 -4.38 -24.96 -6.39
CA LEU A 74 -3.37 -24.10 -7.01
C LEU A 74 -4.06 -23.09 -7.93
N VAL A 75 -3.91 -21.81 -7.61
CA VAL A 75 -4.32 -20.69 -8.47
C VAL A 75 -3.37 -20.56 -9.65
N ILE A 76 -2.06 -20.67 -9.38
CA ILE A 76 -1.01 -20.64 -10.38
C ILE A 76 0.22 -21.40 -9.86
N SER A 77 0.91 -22.08 -10.78
CA SER A 77 2.23 -22.67 -10.57
C SER A 77 3.09 -22.22 -11.75
N LEU A 78 4.02 -21.31 -11.48
CA LEU A 78 4.85 -20.65 -12.49
C LEU A 78 6.30 -21.19 -12.38
N PRO A 79 6.82 -21.89 -13.40
CA PRO A 79 8.18 -22.45 -13.37
C PRO A 79 9.25 -21.39 -13.14
N GLU A 80 10.34 -21.75 -12.47
CA GLU A 80 11.49 -20.86 -12.23
C GLU A 80 12.06 -20.27 -13.52
N THR A 81 12.03 -21.02 -14.61
CA THR A 81 12.45 -20.60 -15.96
C THR A 81 11.64 -19.43 -16.51
N CYS A 82 10.45 -19.17 -15.96
CA CYS A 82 9.62 -18.02 -16.30
C CYS A 82 9.92 -16.79 -15.43
N LEU A 83 10.63 -16.94 -14.31
CA LEU A 83 10.89 -15.85 -13.35
C LEU A 83 12.09 -15.02 -13.78
N LEU A 84 11.97 -13.69 -13.71
CA LEU A 84 13.09 -12.79 -13.84
C LEU A 84 13.70 -12.53 -12.46
N THR A 85 14.85 -13.13 -12.22
CA THR A 85 15.60 -13.07 -10.97
C THR A 85 16.99 -12.49 -11.19
N THR A 86 17.72 -12.16 -10.13
CA THR A 86 19.12 -11.75 -10.26
C THR A 86 20.00 -12.84 -10.86
N SER A 87 19.70 -14.13 -10.65
CA SER A 87 20.39 -15.23 -11.34
C SER A 87 20.14 -15.22 -12.85
N THR A 88 18.94 -14.83 -13.28
CA THR A 88 18.62 -14.63 -14.70
C THR A 88 19.44 -13.48 -15.28
N VAL A 89 19.47 -12.34 -14.58
CA VAL A 89 20.26 -11.16 -14.99
C VAL A 89 21.75 -11.50 -15.10
N LEU A 90 22.33 -12.18 -14.10
CA LEU A 90 23.75 -12.55 -14.09
C LEU A 90 24.15 -13.53 -15.19
N ARG A 91 23.20 -14.29 -15.76
CA ARG A 91 23.43 -15.21 -16.89
C ARG A 91 23.16 -14.57 -18.26
N SER A 92 22.64 -13.35 -18.28
CA SER A 92 22.33 -12.62 -19.51
C SER A 92 23.53 -11.81 -20.01
N TYR A 93 23.36 -11.12 -21.13
CA TYR A 93 24.41 -10.30 -21.76
C TYR A 93 24.94 -9.16 -20.86
N ILE A 94 24.16 -8.65 -19.90
CA ILE A 94 24.64 -7.64 -18.93
C ILE A 94 25.42 -8.27 -17.77
N GLY A 95 25.32 -9.59 -17.58
CA GLY A 95 25.86 -10.32 -16.44
C GLY A 95 27.38 -10.15 -16.30
N GLU A 96 28.12 -10.20 -17.40
CA GLU A 96 29.58 -10.04 -17.41
C GLU A 96 30.02 -8.66 -16.88
N TYR A 97 29.28 -7.61 -17.23
CA TYR A 97 29.55 -6.25 -16.75
C TYR A 97 29.29 -6.13 -15.25
N ILE A 98 28.18 -6.70 -14.76
CA ILE A 98 27.85 -6.75 -13.34
C ILE A 98 28.93 -7.52 -12.55
N GLN A 99 29.36 -8.67 -13.05
CA GLN A 99 30.34 -9.53 -12.38
C GLN A 99 31.71 -8.84 -12.21
N ARG A 100 32.13 -8.08 -13.23
CA ARG A 100 33.39 -7.32 -13.25
C ARG A 100 33.33 -6.02 -12.48
N TRP A 101 32.16 -5.40 -12.36
CA TRP A 101 31.99 -4.11 -11.69
C TRP A 101 32.35 -4.18 -10.19
N LYS A 102 33.00 -3.11 -9.69
CA LYS A 102 33.33 -2.92 -8.28
C LYS A 102 33.10 -1.45 -7.86
N PRO A 103 32.50 -1.20 -6.69
CA PRO A 103 31.94 -2.18 -5.74
C PRO A 103 30.71 -2.92 -6.34
N PRO A 104 30.38 -4.15 -5.87
CA PRO A 104 29.23 -4.91 -6.39
C PRO A 104 27.91 -4.13 -6.31
N VAL A 105 27.12 -4.17 -7.39
CA VAL A 105 25.80 -3.53 -7.46
C VAL A 105 24.77 -4.24 -6.59
N SER A 106 23.74 -3.52 -6.15
CA SER A 106 22.64 -4.14 -5.39
C SER A 106 21.79 -5.08 -6.25
N PRO A 107 21.15 -6.12 -5.65
CA PRO A 107 20.18 -6.96 -6.35
C PRO A 107 19.08 -6.17 -7.06
N LEU A 108 18.59 -5.09 -6.43
CA LEU A 108 17.59 -4.20 -7.00
C LEU A 108 18.12 -3.45 -8.22
N LEU A 109 19.31 -2.86 -8.12
CA LEU A 109 19.92 -2.13 -9.24
C LEU A 109 20.18 -3.05 -10.44
N ALA A 110 20.62 -4.29 -10.19
CA ALA A 110 20.84 -5.28 -11.25
C ALA A 110 19.54 -5.57 -12.02
N LEU A 111 18.42 -5.78 -11.32
CA LEU A 111 17.11 -5.98 -11.95
C LEU A 111 16.65 -4.72 -12.70
N CYS A 112 16.79 -3.55 -12.10
CA CYS A 112 16.42 -2.29 -12.74
C CYS A 112 17.21 -2.05 -14.03
N ALA A 113 18.53 -2.22 -13.98
CA ALA A 113 19.39 -2.03 -15.14
C ALA A 113 19.04 -3.01 -16.27
N PHE A 114 18.72 -4.26 -15.94
CA PHE A 114 18.27 -5.24 -16.90
C PHE A 114 16.92 -4.86 -17.55
N LEU A 115 15.92 -4.44 -16.76
CA LEU A 115 14.63 -4.00 -17.29
C LEU A 115 14.74 -2.80 -18.24
N ILE A 116 15.56 -1.81 -17.89
CA ILE A 116 15.82 -0.64 -18.76
C ILE A 116 16.45 -1.11 -20.07
N SER A 117 17.43 -2.01 -19.98
CA SER A 117 18.13 -2.55 -21.14
C SER A 117 17.19 -3.33 -22.07
N GLU A 118 16.40 -4.26 -21.54
CA GLU A 118 15.42 -5.03 -22.30
C GLU A 118 14.34 -4.12 -22.94
N ARG A 119 13.89 -3.09 -22.21
CA ARG A 119 12.96 -2.10 -22.77
C ARG A 119 13.58 -1.31 -23.92
N TYR A 120 14.86 -0.97 -23.84
CA TYR A 120 15.59 -0.28 -24.90
C TYR A 120 15.77 -1.16 -26.14
N PHE A 121 16.16 -2.43 -25.98
CA PHE A 121 16.39 -3.35 -27.11
C PHE A 121 15.10 -3.75 -27.84
N GLY A 122 13.94 -3.60 -27.20
CA GLY A 122 12.64 -3.72 -27.85
C GLY A 122 12.48 -5.07 -28.55
N GLN A 123 12.31 -5.09 -29.86
CA GLN A 123 12.09 -6.32 -30.65
C GLN A 123 13.23 -7.34 -30.55
N HIS A 124 14.43 -6.90 -30.16
CA HIS A 124 15.58 -7.78 -29.99
C HIS A 124 15.73 -8.33 -28.57
N ALA A 125 14.89 -7.87 -27.63
CA ALA A 125 14.93 -8.28 -26.23
C ALA A 125 14.27 -9.65 -26.01
N GLU A 126 14.93 -10.52 -25.24
CA GLU A 126 14.44 -11.87 -24.92
C GLU A 126 13.16 -11.82 -24.06
N TRP A 127 13.08 -10.83 -23.16
CA TRP A 127 11.99 -10.60 -22.23
C TRP A 127 10.93 -9.64 -22.77
N LYS A 128 11.02 -9.23 -24.04
CA LYS A 128 10.03 -8.35 -24.67
C LYS A 128 8.57 -8.73 -24.37
N PRO A 129 8.14 -10.02 -24.47
CA PRO A 129 6.74 -10.36 -24.22
C PRO A 129 6.27 -10.04 -22.80
N TYR A 130 7.17 -10.03 -21.82
CA TYR A 130 6.87 -9.57 -20.46
C TYR A 130 6.93 -8.04 -20.35
N ILE A 131 7.95 -7.40 -20.92
CA ILE A 131 8.10 -5.93 -20.89
C ILE A 131 6.88 -5.25 -21.53
N ASP A 132 6.34 -5.78 -22.62
CA ASP A 132 5.19 -5.21 -23.34
C ASP A 132 3.88 -5.22 -22.52
N VAL A 133 3.75 -6.09 -21.52
CA VAL A 133 2.53 -6.14 -20.67
C VAL A 133 2.66 -5.33 -19.38
N LEU A 134 3.89 -4.90 -19.02
CA LEU A 134 4.12 -4.03 -17.87
C LEU A 134 3.43 -2.67 -18.07
N PRO A 135 3.02 -1.99 -16.99
CA PRO A 135 2.55 -0.62 -17.08
C PRO A 135 3.62 0.31 -17.69
N GLU A 136 3.18 1.23 -18.53
CA GLU A 136 4.06 2.28 -19.07
C GLU A 136 4.42 3.32 -18.00
N LYS A 137 3.49 3.57 -17.07
CA LYS A 137 3.58 4.47 -15.93
C LYS A 137 2.95 3.85 -14.70
N TYR A 138 3.32 4.36 -13.54
CA TYR A 138 2.81 3.93 -12.24
C TYR A 138 2.25 5.11 -11.47
N THR A 139 1.35 4.81 -10.54
CA THR A 139 0.74 5.77 -9.60
C THR A 139 1.37 5.69 -8.21
N CYS A 140 2.60 5.20 -8.11
CA CYS A 140 3.39 5.26 -6.89
C CYS A 140 3.80 6.72 -6.60
N PRO A 141 3.88 7.16 -5.33
CA PRO A 141 4.27 8.53 -4.98
C PRO A 141 5.64 8.98 -5.53
N ALA A 142 6.55 8.05 -5.84
CA ALA A 142 7.79 8.38 -6.53
C ALA A 142 7.55 9.12 -7.87
N TYR A 143 6.45 8.82 -8.57
CA TYR A 143 6.04 9.44 -9.85
C TYR A 143 5.26 10.75 -9.68
N PHE A 144 4.89 11.11 -8.46
CA PHE A 144 3.98 12.23 -8.23
C PHE A 144 4.65 13.57 -8.48
N SER A 145 3.88 14.51 -9.03
CA SER A 145 4.24 15.92 -9.04
C SER A 145 4.33 16.46 -7.61
N ASP A 146 5.05 17.56 -7.42
CA ASP A 146 5.13 18.20 -6.11
C ASP A 146 3.75 18.67 -5.61
N GLU A 147 2.86 19.08 -6.53
CA GLU A 147 1.47 19.40 -6.24
C GLU A 147 0.73 18.18 -5.66
N ALA A 148 0.83 17.01 -6.29
CA ALA A 148 0.20 15.78 -5.80
C ALA A 148 0.78 15.34 -4.45
N ILE A 149 2.11 15.41 -4.28
CA ILE A 149 2.77 15.07 -3.01
C ILE A 149 2.30 15.99 -1.87
N ARG A 150 2.12 17.29 -2.12
CA ARG A 150 1.65 18.23 -1.09
C ARG A 150 0.26 17.90 -0.55
N LEU A 151 -0.56 17.20 -1.34
CA LEU A 151 -1.92 16.79 -0.99
C LEU A 151 -1.97 15.49 -0.18
N LEU A 152 -0.86 14.74 -0.10
CA LEU A 152 -0.76 13.55 0.75
C LEU A 152 -0.80 13.91 2.24
N PRO A 153 -1.29 13.00 3.10
CA PRO A 153 -1.22 13.15 4.57
C PRO A 153 0.22 13.36 5.04
N GLY A 154 0.44 14.10 6.12
CA GLY A 154 1.78 14.51 6.58
C GLY A 154 2.79 13.36 6.70
N SER A 155 2.39 12.25 7.33
CA SER A 155 3.20 11.04 7.47
C SER A 155 3.57 10.40 6.13
N LEU A 156 2.59 10.25 5.23
CA LEU A 156 2.78 9.63 3.92
C LEU A 156 3.57 10.54 2.98
N ARG A 157 3.33 11.86 3.03
CA ARG A 157 4.08 12.86 2.27
C ARG A 157 5.57 12.78 2.58
N ARG A 158 5.95 12.67 3.86
CA ARG A 158 7.35 12.51 4.26
C ARG A 158 7.95 11.22 3.70
N LYS A 159 7.27 10.08 3.84
CA LYS A 159 7.72 8.79 3.30
C LYS A 159 7.86 8.81 1.78
N ALA A 160 6.94 9.46 1.07
CA ALA A 160 6.99 9.63 -0.38
C ALA A 160 8.23 10.44 -0.81
N LEU A 161 8.54 11.52 -0.10
CA LEU A 161 9.75 12.32 -0.35
C LEU A 161 11.03 11.54 -0.07
N GLU A 162 11.07 10.78 1.04
CA GLU A 162 12.19 9.89 1.38
C GLU A 162 12.40 8.80 0.31
N GLN A 163 11.32 8.17 -0.18
CA GLN A 163 11.36 7.19 -1.26
C GLN A 163 11.88 7.83 -2.56
N ARG A 164 11.35 9.00 -2.94
CA ARG A 164 11.79 9.73 -4.14
C ARG A 164 13.28 10.09 -4.07
N ALA A 165 13.75 10.59 -2.93
CA ALA A 165 15.17 10.89 -2.72
C ALA A 165 16.04 9.62 -2.81
N THR A 166 15.56 8.49 -2.28
CA THR A 166 16.28 7.20 -2.34
C THR A 166 16.42 6.71 -3.78
N VAL A 167 15.37 6.83 -4.61
CA VAL A 167 15.43 6.45 -6.03
C VAL A 167 16.32 7.41 -6.84
N GLN A 168 16.30 8.71 -6.52
CA GLN A 168 17.21 9.70 -7.13
C GLN A 168 18.68 9.42 -6.78
N GLU A 169 18.96 9.05 -5.53
CA GLU A 169 20.30 8.66 -5.10
C GLU A 169 20.74 7.36 -5.77
N LEU A 170 19.85 6.37 -5.89
CA LEU A 170 20.12 5.14 -6.62
C LEU A 170 20.49 5.43 -8.08
N HIS A 171 19.83 6.39 -8.74
CA HIS A 171 20.18 6.82 -10.11
C HIS A 171 21.55 7.47 -10.16
N SER A 172 21.73 8.54 -9.37
CA SER A 172 22.91 9.40 -9.41
C SER A 172 24.19 8.63 -9.07
N SER A 173 24.14 7.80 -8.03
CA SER A 173 25.27 6.95 -7.60
C SER A 173 25.59 5.81 -8.59
N SER A 174 24.64 5.43 -9.45
CA SER A 174 24.81 4.34 -10.42
C SER A 174 25.28 4.78 -11.79
N MET A 175 25.43 6.09 -12.05
CA MET A 175 25.80 6.62 -13.36
C MET A 175 27.14 6.06 -13.88
N ALA A 176 28.13 5.86 -13.01
CA ALA A 176 29.39 5.25 -13.39
C ALA A 176 29.22 3.78 -13.83
N PHE A 177 28.37 3.02 -13.13
CA PHE A 177 28.03 1.65 -13.50
C PHE A 177 27.31 1.62 -14.85
N PHE A 178 26.31 2.48 -15.06
CA PHE A 178 25.63 2.59 -16.36
C PHE A 178 26.61 2.97 -17.47
N GLY A 179 27.59 3.84 -17.18
CA GLY A 179 28.74 4.15 -18.03
C GLY A 179 29.47 2.90 -18.54
N SER A 180 29.70 1.92 -17.67
CA SER A 180 30.38 0.67 -18.04
C SER A 180 29.61 -0.18 -19.05
N LEU A 181 28.30 0.03 -19.16
CA LEU A 181 27.43 -0.71 -20.07
C LEU A 181 27.45 -0.15 -21.50
N GLN A 182 28.10 1.00 -21.75
CA GLN A 182 28.11 1.68 -23.05
C GLN A 182 28.39 0.77 -24.26
N PRO A 183 29.28 -0.23 -24.21
CA PRO A 183 29.51 -1.12 -25.35
C PRO A 183 28.28 -1.92 -25.80
N LEU A 184 27.26 -2.06 -24.95
CA LEU A 184 25.99 -2.73 -25.27
C LEU A 184 24.98 -1.81 -26.00
N PHE A 185 25.19 -0.49 -25.98
CA PHE A 185 24.22 0.49 -26.44
C PHE A 185 24.77 1.33 -27.59
N ILE A 186 23.98 1.45 -28.65
CA ILE A 186 24.29 2.34 -29.78
C ILE A 186 24.10 3.80 -29.38
N ARG A 187 23.11 4.07 -28.53
CA ARG A 187 22.88 5.41 -27.96
C ARG A 187 23.77 5.63 -26.73
N PRO A 188 24.11 6.89 -26.42
CA PRO A 188 24.73 7.24 -25.15
C PRO A 188 23.93 6.68 -23.97
N VAL A 189 24.61 6.04 -23.01
CA VAL A 189 23.94 5.37 -21.88
C VAL A 189 23.19 6.33 -20.97
N ASP A 190 23.60 7.59 -20.86
CA ASP A 190 22.86 8.64 -20.16
C ASP A 190 21.50 8.96 -20.81
N ALA A 191 21.38 8.77 -22.13
CA ALA A 191 20.12 8.88 -22.86
C ALA A 191 19.23 7.63 -22.75
N VAL A 192 19.76 6.50 -22.26
CA VAL A 192 19.02 5.24 -22.07
C VAL A 192 18.63 5.05 -20.60
N PHE A 193 19.59 5.21 -19.69
CA PHE A 193 19.44 5.10 -18.25
C PHE A 193 19.12 6.47 -17.64
N THR A 194 18.04 7.10 -18.14
CA THR A 194 17.54 8.34 -17.56
C THR A 194 16.92 8.11 -16.18
N TYR A 195 16.72 9.17 -15.41
CA TYR A 195 16.00 9.07 -14.13
C TYR A 195 14.58 8.49 -14.34
N ASP A 196 13.88 8.90 -15.40
CA ASP A 196 12.55 8.39 -15.77
C ASP A 196 12.56 6.89 -16.12
N ALA A 197 13.63 6.40 -16.77
CA ALA A 197 13.80 4.99 -17.03
C ALA A 197 14.05 4.20 -15.73
N LEU A 198 14.85 4.76 -14.82
CA LEU A 198 15.12 4.11 -13.53
C LEU A 198 13.90 4.06 -12.63
N ILE A 199 13.16 5.15 -12.49
CA ILE A 199 11.95 5.15 -11.66
C ILE A 199 10.89 4.18 -12.21
N TRP A 200 10.80 4.04 -13.54
CA TRP A 200 9.95 3.02 -14.17
C TRP A 200 10.39 1.60 -13.80
N ALA A 201 11.68 1.31 -13.92
CA ALA A 201 12.21 -0.01 -13.60
C ALA A 201 12.08 -0.32 -12.10
N TRP A 202 12.36 0.67 -11.25
CA TRP A 202 12.21 0.57 -9.80
C TRP A 202 10.75 0.30 -9.41
N CYS A 203 9.79 1.05 -9.95
CA CYS A 203 8.37 0.80 -9.68
C CYS A 203 7.92 -0.57 -10.22
N SER A 204 8.45 -0.98 -11.38
CA SER A 204 8.19 -2.31 -11.93
C SER A 204 8.64 -3.41 -10.97
N VAL A 205 9.86 -3.31 -10.41
CA VAL A 205 10.36 -4.27 -9.42
C VAL A 205 9.56 -4.18 -8.11
N ASN A 206 9.38 -2.98 -7.56
CA ASN A 206 8.76 -2.75 -6.26
C ASN A 206 7.31 -3.25 -6.20
N THR A 207 6.54 -2.97 -7.25
CA THR A 207 5.11 -3.25 -7.28
C THR A 207 4.77 -4.70 -7.66
N ARG A 208 5.70 -5.44 -8.30
CA ARG A 208 5.40 -6.75 -8.94
C ARG A 208 6.30 -7.89 -8.50
N THR A 209 7.33 -7.63 -7.71
CA THR A 209 8.15 -8.71 -7.19
C THR A 209 7.32 -9.61 -6.26
N VAL A 210 7.49 -10.91 -6.43
CA VAL A 210 7.16 -11.88 -5.38
C VAL A 210 8.37 -12.09 -4.49
N TYR A 211 8.13 -12.47 -3.23
CA TYR A 211 9.21 -12.81 -2.31
C TYR A 211 9.78 -14.18 -2.67
N MET A 212 11.07 -14.23 -3.00
CA MET A 212 11.80 -15.47 -3.25
C MET A 212 13.24 -15.29 -2.76
N GLU A 213 13.64 -16.01 -1.72
CA GLU A 213 15.03 -15.98 -1.25
C GLU A 213 15.94 -16.69 -2.24
N HIS A 214 16.99 -15.99 -2.64
CA HIS A 214 18.02 -16.51 -3.51
C HIS A 214 19.33 -16.70 -2.73
N PRO A 215 20.15 -17.70 -3.09
CA PRO A 215 21.50 -17.82 -2.57
C PRO A 215 22.30 -16.53 -2.78
N HIS A 216 23.19 -16.22 -1.84
CA HIS A 216 24.08 -15.08 -1.96
C HIS A 216 24.99 -15.23 -3.18
N SER A 217 25.03 -14.20 -4.03
CA SER A 217 25.93 -14.13 -5.18
C SER A 217 27.17 -13.29 -4.82
N PRO A 218 28.40 -13.78 -5.07
CA PRO A 218 29.61 -12.99 -4.82
C PRO A 218 29.75 -11.76 -5.74
N TYR A 219 28.89 -11.67 -6.76
CA TYR A 219 28.88 -10.60 -7.75
C TYR A 219 27.91 -9.46 -7.43
N LEU A 220 27.11 -9.59 -6.37
CA LEU A 220 26.15 -8.57 -5.93
C LEU A 220 26.53 -8.05 -4.54
N SER A 221 25.95 -6.91 -4.16
CA SER A 221 26.09 -6.35 -2.82
C SER A 221 25.53 -7.31 -1.76
N ARG A 222 25.85 -7.05 -0.49
CA ARG A 222 25.37 -7.86 0.66
C ARG A 222 23.90 -7.63 1.01
N GLU A 223 23.20 -6.78 0.26
CA GLU A 223 21.77 -6.57 0.43
C GLU A 223 20.99 -7.86 0.17
N ARG A 224 19.80 -7.98 0.77
CA ARG A 224 18.98 -9.18 0.63
C ARG A 224 18.54 -9.37 -0.82
N ASN A 225 18.88 -10.53 -1.38
CA ASN A 225 18.47 -10.95 -2.72
C ASN A 225 17.15 -11.73 -2.62
N VAL A 226 16.03 -11.01 -2.56
CA VAL A 226 14.68 -11.58 -2.33
C VAL A 226 13.69 -11.31 -3.47
N PHE A 227 14.18 -10.71 -4.56
CA PHE A 227 13.36 -10.22 -5.66
C PHE A 227 13.20 -11.28 -6.75
N ALA A 228 11.97 -11.49 -7.21
CA ALA A 228 11.65 -12.25 -8.40
C ALA A 228 10.45 -11.60 -9.08
N LEU A 229 10.64 -11.12 -10.31
CA LEU A 229 9.53 -10.72 -11.16
C LEU A 229 8.92 -11.98 -11.77
N ALA A 230 7.59 -12.10 -11.68
CA ALA A 230 6.86 -13.31 -12.00
C ALA A 230 5.83 -13.02 -13.11
N PRO A 231 6.26 -12.99 -14.39
CA PRO A 231 5.39 -12.69 -15.52
C PRO A 231 4.10 -13.51 -15.47
N TYR A 232 2.97 -12.86 -15.76
CA TYR A 232 1.62 -13.42 -15.74
C TYR A 232 1.06 -13.62 -14.34
N LEU A 233 1.83 -14.13 -13.39
CA LEU A 233 1.43 -14.20 -11.98
C LEU A 233 1.19 -12.80 -11.41
N ASP A 234 2.06 -11.85 -11.75
CA ASP A 234 2.00 -10.45 -11.34
C ASP A 234 0.82 -9.65 -11.92
N LEU A 235 -0.03 -10.28 -12.75
CA LEU A 235 -1.34 -9.75 -13.16
C LEU A 235 -2.44 -10.01 -12.12
N LEU A 236 -2.17 -10.79 -11.06
CA LEU A 236 -3.15 -11.01 -9.98
C LEU A 236 -3.26 -9.77 -9.11
N ASN A 237 -4.46 -9.17 -9.07
CA ASN A 237 -4.73 -7.98 -8.27
C ASN A 237 -4.87 -8.30 -6.77
N HIS A 238 -4.71 -7.26 -5.96
CA HIS A 238 -4.89 -7.31 -4.51
C HIS A 238 -6.37 -7.34 -4.09
N CYS A 239 -6.69 -8.15 -3.09
CA CYS A 239 -7.88 -7.97 -2.28
C CYS A 239 -7.57 -8.32 -0.82
N PRO A 240 -7.88 -7.44 0.15
CA PRO A 240 -7.43 -7.60 1.54
C PRO A 240 -8.16 -8.73 2.29
N THR A 241 -9.31 -9.17 1.78
CA THR A 241 -10.08 -10.27 2.38
C THR A 241 -9.67 -11.65 1.85
N VAL A 242 -8.82 -11.69 0.81
CA VAL A 242 -8.35 -12.94 0.22
C VAL A 242 -7.20 -13.51 1.05
N GLN A 243 -7.19 -14.83 1.21
CA GLN A 243 -6.10 -15.54 1.85
C GLN A 243 -5.47 -16.52 0.87
N VAL A 244 -4.15 -16.44 0.74
CA VAL A 244 -3.35 -17.31 -0.12
C VAL A 244 -2.08 -17.76 0.59
N GLN A 245 -1.53 -18.87 0.13
CA GLN A 245 -0.19 -19.34 0.45
C GLN A 245 0.64 -19.25 -0.82
N GLY A 246 1.59 -18.31 -0.85
CA GLY A 246 2.51 -18.10 -1.96
C GLY A 246 3.93 -18.46 -1.54
N SER A 247 4.59 -19.35 -2.28
CA SER A 247 6.00 -19.67 -2.02
C SER A 247 6.67 -20.30 -3.24
N PHE A 248 7.99 -20.29 -3.24
CA PHE A 248 8.76 -21.08 -4.18
C PHE A 248 8.91 -22.52 -3.67
N SER A 249 8.51 -23.49 -4.49
CA SER A 249 8.64 -24.92 -4.23
C SER A 249 9.93 -25.44 -4.84
N THR A 250 10.88 -25.88 -4.01
CA THR A 250 12.14 -26.48 -4.47
C THR A 250 11.93 -27.83 -5.16
N PHE A 251 10.85 -28.55 -4.81
CA PHE A 251 10.49 -29.84 -5.40
C PHE A 251 9.97 -29.69 -6.83
N SER A 252 8.96 -28.84 -7.05
CA SER A 252 8.39 -28.61 -8.38
C SER A 252 9.18 -27.58 -9.20
N ARG A 253 10.12 -26.86 -8.57
CA ARG A 253 10.89 -25.75 -9.19
C ARG A 253 9.96 -24.66 -9.74
N CYS A 254 8.85 -24.41 -9.04
CA CYS A 254 7.82 -23.43 -9.41
C CYS A 254 7.54 -22.46 -8.27
N TYR A 255 7.19 -21.22 -8.61
CA TYR A 255 6.50 -20.32 -7.70
C TYR A 255 5.00 -20.65 -7.71
N GLU A 256 4.46 -21.04 -6.56
CA GLU A 256 3.10 -21.55 -6.44
C GLU A 256 2.27 -20.63 -5.54
N ILE A 257 1.02 -20.38 -5.96
CA ILE A 257 0.02 -19.72 -5.13
C ILE A 257 -1.16 -20.67 -4.96
N ARG A 258 -1.43 -21.05 -3.71
CA ARG A 258 -2.65 -21.76 -3.29
C ARG A 258 -3.63 -20.79 -2.67
N THR A 259 -4.90 -20.92 -3.05
CA THR A 259 -5.97 -20.16 -2.38
C THR A 259 -6.51 -20.93 -1.19
N ILE A 260 -6.87 -20.23 -0.12
CA ILE A 260 -7.56 -20.81 1.04
C ILE A 260 -9.09 -20.72 0.88
N GLN A 261 -9.57 -20.08 -0.18
CA GLN A 261 -10.99 -19.85 -0.46
C GLN A 261 -11.36 -20.14 -1.90
N SER A 262 -12.66 -20.37 -2.16
CA SER A 262 -13.15 -20.67 -3.50
C SER A 262 -13.33 -19.41 -4.36
N CYS A 263 -13.02 -19.49 -5.65
CA CYS A 263 -13.33 -18.49 -6.66
C CYS A 263 -14.23 -19.09 -7.75
N ARG A 264 -15.32 -18.42 -8.12
CA ARG A 264 -16.23 -18.96 -9.16
C ARG A 264 -15.63 -18.75 -10.54
N ARG A 265 -16.08 -19.55 -11.50
CA ARG A 265 -15.80 -19.36 -12.92
C ARG A 265 -16.20 -17.94 -13.38
N PHE A 266 -15.37 -17.33 -14.22
CA PHE A 266 -15.53 -15.98 -14.77
C PHE A 266 -15.51 -14.85 -13.75
N GLN A 267 -14.90 -15.10 -12.59
CA GLN A 267 -14.59 -14.05 -11.63
C GLN A 267 -13.12 -13.68 -11.69
N GLN A 268 -12.80 -12.48 -11.22
CA GLN A 268 -11.42 -12.08 -11.01
C GLN A 268 -10.76 -12.97 -9.95
N ALA A 269 -9.60 -13.52 -10.28
CA ALA A 269 -8.73 -14.16 -9.32
C ALA A 269 -7.90 -13.07 -8.63
N PHE A 270 -7.96 -13.06 -7.30
CA PHE A 270 -7.24 -12.12 -6.46
C PHE A 270 -6.24 -12.86 -5.59
N ILE A 271 -5.23 -12.13 -5.14
CA ILE A 271 -4.33 -12.54 -4.06
C ILE A 271 -4.29 -11.43 -3.00
N CYS A 272 -3.71 -11.72 -1.84
CA CYS A 272 -3.39 -10.70 -0.85
C CYS A 272 -1.89 -10.43 -0.87
N TYR A 273 -1.49 -9.17 -1.07
CA TYR A 273 -0.09 -8.76 -1.10
C TYR A 273 0.49 -8.65 0.32
N GLY A 274 -0.39 -8.61 1.33
CA GLY A 274 -0.08 -8.50 2.74
C GLY A 274 -1.20 -7.73 3.47
N PRO A 275 -1.25 -7.81 4.82
CA PRO A 275 -2.18 -7.02 5.63
C PRO A 275 -1.69 -5.57 5.70
N HIS A 276 -1.82 -4.85 4.60
CA HIS A 276 -1.32 -3.48 4.43
C HIS A 276 -2.47 -2.48 4.50
N ASP A 277 -2.25 -1.39 5.23
CA ASP A 277 -3.11 -0.21 5.14
C ASP A 277 -2.99 0.49 3.78
N ASN A 278 -3.94 1.36 3.46
CA ASN A 278 -3.96 2.06 2.17
C ASN A 278 -2.87 3.12 2.00
N GLN A 279 -2.26 3.65 3.07
CA GLN A 279 -1.08 4.51 2.91
C GLN A 279 0.12 3.70 2.43
N ARG A 280 0.30 2.47 2.94
CA ARG A 280 1.33 1.53 2.48
C ARG A 280 1.03 0.99 1.07
N LEU A 281 -0.22 0.62 0.78
CA LEU A 281 -0.59 0.17 -0.57
C LEU A 281 -0.35 1.27 -1.62
N LEU A 282 -0.64 2.53 -1.28
CA LEU A 282 -0.32 3.65 -2.16
C LEU A 282 1.19 3.80 -2.34
N LEU A 283 1.94 3.83 -1.24
CA LEU A 283 3.39 4.04 -1.27
C LEU A 283 4.15 2.97 -2.06
N GLU A 284 3.79 1.70 -1.87
CA GLU A 284 4.56 0.57 -2.41
C GLU A 284 3.98 0.02 -3.72
N TYR A 285 2.67 0.13 -3.93
CA TYR A 285 1.97 -0.48 -5.08
C TYR A 285 1.20 0.53 -5.94
N GLY A 286 1.06 1.78 -5.50
CA GLY A 286 0.44 2.85 -6.27
C GLY A 286 -1.09 2.86 -6.29
N PHE A 287 -1.77 2.19 -5.36
CA PHE A 287 -3.24 2.18 -5.34
C PHE A 287 -3.83 2.23 -3.93
N VAL A 288 -5.13 2.53 -3.85
CA VAL A 288 -5.93 2.55 -2.62
C VAL A 288 -7.00 1.47 -2.75
N ALA A 289 -7.01 0.49 -1.85
CA ALA A 289 -7.96 -0.61 -1.88
C ALA A 289 -9.29 -0.20 -1.24
N PRO A 290 -10.44 -0.32 -1.93
CA PRO A 290 -11.73 0.01 -1.36
C PRO A 290 -12.11 -0.97 -0.24
N GLY A 291 -12.65 -0.46 0.87
CA GLY A 291 -13.13 -1.29 1.98
C GLY A 291 -12.02 -2.10 2.67
N ASN A 292 -10.80 -1.56 2.71
CA ASN A 292 -9.67 -2.24 3.33
C ASN A 292 -9.81 -2.26 4.87
N PRO A 293 -9.89 -3.44 5.51
CA PRO A 293 -10.04 -3.55 6.96
C PRO A 293 -8.80 -3.06 7.73
N HIS A 294 -7.66 -2.91 7.05
CA HIS A 294 -6.41 -2.41 7.66
C HIS A 294 -6.25 -0.90 7.54
N SER A 295 -7.21 -0.19 6.96
CA SER A 295 -7.12 1.25 6.76
C SER A 295 -7.11 2.02 8.07
N VAL A 296 -6.19 2.99 8.14
CA VAL A 296 -5.94 3.82 9.31
C VAL A 296 -5.56 5.23 8.87
N VAL A 297 -5.84 6.20 9.74
CA VAL A 297 -5.30 7.56 9.66
C VAL A 297 -4.23 7.72 10.72
N TYR A 298 -3.02 8.09 10.31
CA TYR A 298 -1.91 8.31 11.23
C TYR A 298 -1.95 9.70 11.87
N VAL A 299 -1.63 9.75 13.16
CA VAL A 299 -1.31 10.97 13.88
C VAL A 299 0.20 11.11 13.90
N ASP A 300 0.74 12.08 13.15
CA ASP A 300 2.18 12.35 13.17
C ASP A 300 2.62 13.10 14.44
N GLU A 301 3.92 13.07 14.72
CA GLU A 301 4.50 13.68 15.93
C GLU A 301 4.18 15.19 16.01
N SER A 302 4.19 15.90 14.87
CA SER A 302 3.84 17.32 14.82
C SER A 302 2.38 17.59 15.19
N THR A 303 1.44 16.83 14.63
CA THR A 303 0.01 16.93 14.89
C THR A 303 -0.28 16.57 16.34
N PHE A 304 0.36 15.51 16.83
CA PHE A 304 0.29 15.11 18.24
C PHE A 304 0.74 16.25 19.15
N GLN A 305 1.89 16.87 18.91
CA GLN A 305 2.40 17.97 19.73
C GLN A 305 1.52 19.21 19.67
N GLN A 306 0.99 19.56 18.51
CA GLN A 306 0.16 20.77 18.31
C GLN A 306 -1.20 20.68 19.02
N CYS A 307 -1.80 19.49 19.07
CA CYS A 307 -3.14 19.31 19.63
C CYS A 307 -3.15 19.01 21.13
N ILE A 308 -1.98 18.78 21.72
CA ILE A 308 -1.86 18.42 23.14
C ILE A 308 -1.63 19.68 23.97
N CYS A 309 -2.70 20.13 24.65
CA CYS A 309 -2.66 21.27 25.54
C CYS A 309 -2.17 20.83 26.93
N ILE A 310 -0.89 21.07 27.23
CA ILE A 310 -0.33 21.00 28.59
C ILE A 310 0.06 22.41 29.02
N THR A 311 -0.45 22.84 30.18
CA THR A 311 -0.29 24.20 30.71
C THR A 311 1.18 24.60 30.94
N GLU A 312 2.04 23.64 31.28
CA GLU A 312 3.47 23.87 31.49
C GLU A 312 4.34 23.31 30.34
N LYS A 313 5.00 24.21 29.61
CA LYS A 313 5.87 23.85 28.46
C LYS A 313 7.01 22.89 28.85
N ASN A 314 7.60 23.05 30.03
CA ASN A 314 8.69 22.19 30.49
C ASN A 314 8.22 20.76 30.77
N GLN A 315 7.02 20.59 31.33
CA GLN A 315 6.43 19.26 31.54
C GLN A 315 6.07 18.58 30.21
N LEU A 316 5.54 19.34 29.25
CA LEU A 316 5.25 18.86 27.90
C LEU A 316 6.51 18.28 27.25
N ALA A 317 7.62 19.04 27.28
CA ALA A 317 8.89 18.61 26.71
C ALA A 317 9.42 17.31 27.35
N GLN A 318 9.40 17.21 28.69
CA GLN A 318 9.86 16.01 29.39
C GLN A 318 9.03 14.77 29.04
N LYS A 319 7.70 14.92 28.97
CA LYS A 319 6.80 13.83 28.60
C LYS A 319 7.00 13.37 27.16
N LEU A 320 7.18 14.30 26.22
CA LEU A 320 7.48 13.96 24.82
C LEU A 320 8.81 13.22 24.69
N VAL A 321 9.86 13.65 25.41
CA VAL A 321 11.14 12.94 25.45
C VAL A 321 10.96 11.54 26.02
N PHE A 322 10.17 11.38 27.08
CA PHE A 322 9.86 10.06 27.64
C PHE A 322 9.15 9.16 26.62
N LEU A 323 8.08 9.64 25.97
CA LEU A 323 7.35 8.87 24.97
C LEU A 323 8.24 8.51 23.78
N LYS A 324 9.07 9.44 23.32
CA LYS A 324 10.00 9.21 22.20
C LYS A 324 11.07 8.17 22.56
N LYS A 325 11.69 8.29 23.74
CA LYS A 325 12.73 7.36 24.21
C LYS A 325 12.20 5.93 24.41
N ASN A 326 10.92 5.79 24.73
CA ASN A 326 10.27 4.50 24.95
C ASN A 326 9.42 4.05 23.74
N ASP A 327 9.61 4.66 22.57
CA ASP A 327 8.90 4.34 21.32
C ASP A 327 7.37 4.28 21.49
N TRP A 328 6.77 5.34 22.05
CA TRP A 328 5.33 5.55 22.19
C TRP A 328 4.77 6.65 21.29
N LEU A 329 5.59 7.26 20.43
CA LEU A 329 5.15 8.26 19.43
C LEU A 329 5.05 7.70 18.00
N THR A 330 5.20 6.39 17.83
CA THR A 330 5.05 5.71 16.53
C THR A 330 3.70 5.00 16.45
N ASN A 331 3.16 4.79 15.24
CA ASN A 331 1.91 4.05 15.01
C ASN A 331 0.71 4.55 15.86
N LEU A 332 0.61 5.86 16.04
CA LEU A 332 -0.56 6.51 16.62
C LEU A 332 -1.60 6.64 15.52
N THR A 333 -2.74 5.96 15.64
CA THR A 333 -3.73 5.90 14.56
C THR A 333 -5.18 6.00 15.03
N PHE A 334 -6.04 6.40 14.09
CA PHE A 334 -7.48 6.18 14.09
C PHE A 334 -7.83 5.13 13.03
N SER A 335 -8.75 4.22 13.34
CA SER A 335 -9.34 3.26 12.40
C SER A 335 -10.87 3.34 12.47
N PHE A 336 -11.58 2.58 11.63
CA PHE A 336 -13.03 2.43 11.76
C PHE A 336 -13.49 1.83 13.10
N GLU A 337 -12.58 1.24 13.89
CA GLU A 337 -12.87 0.71 15.23
C GLU A 337 -12.65 1.74 16.35
N GLY A 338 -12.04 2.89 16.05
CA GLY A 338 -11.75 3.92 17.02
C GLY A 338 -10.27 4.37 17.04
N PRO A 339 -9.88 5.16 18.04
CA PRO A 339 -8.48 5.46 18.33
C PRO A 339 -7.74 4.18 18.73
N SER A 340 -6.55 3.97 18.17
CA SER A 340 -5.70 2.84 18.52
C SER A 340 -5.35 2.82 20.02
N TRP A 341 -5.12 1.62 20.55
CA TRP A 341 -4.65 1.45 21.93
C TRP A 341 -3.37 2.26 22.21
N ARG A 342 -2.42 2.29 21.26
CA ARG A 342 -1.20 3.10 21.38
C ARG A 342 -1.49 4.59 21.48
N LEU A 343 -2.41 5.11 20.67
CA LEU A 343 -2.84 6.51 20.77
C LEU A 343 -3.43 6.81 22.14
N LEU A 344 -4.37 5.98 22.62
CA LEU A 344 -4.96 6.18 23.95
C LEU A 344 -3.93 6.07 25.08
N THR A 345 -3.00 5.11 25.01
CA THR A 345 -1.92 4.97 26.00
C THR A 345 -0.99 6.18 26.00
N ALA A 346 -0.59 6.67 24.82
CA ALA A 346 0.20 7.89 24.70
C ALA A 346 -0.54 9.09 25.31
N LEU A 347 -1.83 9.27 25.01
CA LEU A 347 -2.66 10.32 25.60
C LEU A 347 -2.77 10.19 27.12
N ARG A 348 -2.95 8.98 27.66
CA ARG A 348 -2.99 8.75 29.11
C ARG A 348 -1.69 9.13 29.77
N LEU A 349 -0.55 8.71 29.22
CA LEU A 349 0.78 9.10 29.72
C LEU A 349 0.97 10.62 29.66
N MET A 350 0.50 11.27 28.60
CA MET A 350 0.51 12.74 28.51
C MET A 350 -0.38 13.40 29.57
N SER A 351 -1.49 12.78 29.93
CA SER A 351 -2.47 13.33 30.88
C SER A 351 -2.04 13.26 32.35
N LEU A 352 -1.07 12.38 32.69
CA LEU A 352 -0.63 12.15 34.07
C LEU A 352 -0.17 13.44 34.75
N LYS A 353 -0.62 13.67 35.98
CA LYS A 353 -0.06 14.74 36.83
C LYS A 353 1.23 14.27 37.51
N PRO A 354 2.10 15.17 38.01
CA PRO A 354 3.34 14.79 38.68
C PRO A 354 3.17 13.75 39.80
N GLU A 355 2.07 13.86 40.56
CA GLU A 355 1.76 12.93 41.66
C GLU A 355 1.36 11.54 41.16
N GLN A 356 0.93 11.45 39.91
CA GLN A 356 0.47 10.23 39.25
C GLN A 356 1.55 9.58 38.39
N TYR A 357 2.73 10.19 38.26
CA TYR A 357 3.84 9.61 37.49
C TYR A 357 4.21 8.19 37.90
N PRO A 358 4.19 7.78 39.19
CA PRO A 358 4.46 6.39 39.57
C PRO A 358 3.51 5.36 38.92
N LEU A 359 2.32 5.77 38.46
CA LEU A 359 1.33 4.90 37.82
C LEU A 359 1.63 4.58 36.35
N TRP A 360 2.70 5.15 35.76
CA TRP A 360 2.99 5.01 34.33
C TRP A 360 3.05 3.54 33.87
N LYS A 361 3.60 2.63 34.68
CA LYS A 361 3.63 1.19 34.36
C LYS A 361 2.23 0.58 34.29
N SER A 362 1.35 0.95 35.21
CA SER A 362 -0.04 0.49 35.21
C SER A 362 -0.79 1.00 33.98
N VAL A 363 -0.54 2.24 33.55
CA VAL A 363 -1.10 2.80 32.31
C VAL A 363 -0.66 1.98 31.09
N LEU A 364 0.61 1.55 31.04
CA LEU A 364 1.09 0.68 29.97
C LEU A 364 0.41 -0.69 29.95
N LEU A 365 -0.11 -1.14 31.09
CA LEU A 365 -0.91 -2.38 31.20
C LEU A 365 -2.40 -2.15 30.91
N GLY A 366 -2.79 -0.93 30.51
CA GLY A 366 -4.16 -0.57 30.16
C GLY A 366 -5.02 -0.11 31.34
N ALA A 367 -4.43 0.15 32.52
CA ALA A 367 -5.18 0.68 33.65
C ALA A 367 -5.67 2.11 33.37
N ALA A 368 -6.93 2.38 33.67
CA ALA A 368 -7.47 3.73 33.72
C ALA A 368 -6.81 4.51 34.86
N VAL A 369 -6.53 5.80 34.64
CA VAL A 369 -5.88 6.64 35.67
C VAL A 369 -6.90 7.20 36.65
N SER A 370 -7.84 7.99 36.14
CA SER A 370 -8.96 8.57 36.88
C SER A 370 -9.98 9.14 35.89
N GLN A 371 -11.22 9.36 36.32
CA GLN A 371 -12.28 9.84 35.43
C GLN A 371 -11.95 11.17 34.73
N ASP A 372 -11.29 12.09 35.44
CA ASP A 372 -10.86 13.37 34.87
C ASP A 372 -9.74 13.22 33.84
N ARG A 373 -8.82 12.25 34.01
CA ARG A 373 -7.76 11.96 33.04
C ARG A 373 -8.30 11.26 31.80
N GLU A 374 -9.25 10.33 31.96
CA GLU A 374 -9.91 9.69 30.83
C GLU A 374 -10.76 10.70 30.03
N ALA A 375 -11.42 11.66 30.70
CA ALA A 375 -12.10 12.76 30.03
C ALA A 375 -11.12 13.64 29.24
N TRP A 376 -9.96 13.97 29.82
CA TRP A 376 -8.90 14.69 29.11
C TRP A 376 -8.41 13.92 27.87
N CYS A 377 -8.27 12.59 27.96
CA CYS A 377 -7.84 11.78 26.82
C CYS A 377 -8.86 11.79 25.67
N VAL A 378 -10.15 11.69 25.96
CA VAL A 378 -11.22 11.79 24.94
C VAL A 378 -11.21 13.16 24.27
N ASP A 379 -11.09 14.23 25.07
CA ASP A 379 -11.03 15.60 24.58
C ASP A 379 -9.75 15.88 23.74
N ALA A 380 -8.61 15.32 24.13
CA ALA A 380 -7.39 15.36 23.33
C ALA A 380 -7.52 14.56 22.01
N ALA A 381 -8.15 13.38 22.04
CA ALA A 381 -8.42 12.59 20.85
C ALA A 381 -9.38 13.33 19.89
N LEU A 382 -10.39 14.03 20.41
CA LEU A 382 -11.28 14.88 19.61
C LEU A 382 -10.53 16.03 18.93
N ARG A 383 -9.66 16.73 19.64
CA ARG A 383 -8.81 17.78 19.03
C ARG A 383 -7.95 17.24 17.90
N LEU A 384 -7.32 16.07 18.11
CA LEU A 384 -6.53 15.41 17.07
C LEU A 384 -7.40 15.06 15.85
N CYS A 385 -8.57 14.47 16.09
CA CYS A 385 -9.52 14.11 15.05
C CYS A 385 -9.95 15.34 14.24
N HIS A 386 -10.34 16.44 14.89
CA HIS A 386 -10.73 17.68 14.22
C HIS A 386 -9.58 18.28 13.39
N ASN A 387 -8.35 18.32 13.94
CA ASN A 387 -7.21 18.85 13.20
C ASN A 387 -6.92 18.05 11.91
N LEU A 388 -7.00 16.72 11.99
CA LEU A 388 -6.84 15.84 10.83
C LEU A 388 -8.00 15.99 9.84
N MET A 389 -9.23 16.16 10.31
CA MET A 389 -10.39 16.43 9.45
C MET A 389 -10.27 17.75 8.69
N ASP A 390 -9.74 18.78 9.35
CA ASP A 390 -9.50 20.08 8.72
C ASP A 390 -8.42 20.00 7.63
N ASP A 391 -7.30 19.31 7.89
CA ASP A 391 -6.28 19.04 6.86
C ASP A 391 -6.88 18.27 5.68
N ASN A 392 -7.63 17.21 5.97
CA ASN A 392 -8.25 16.36 4.96
C ASN A 392 -9.23 17.14 4.07
N SER A 393 -10.08 17.96 4.68
CA SER A 393 -11.06 18.79 3.94
C SER A 393 -10.37 19.81 3.04
N LYS A 394 -9.32 20.48 3.55
CA LYS A 394 -8.49 21.40 2.75
C LYS A 394 -7.80 20.70 1.59
N ALA A 395 -7.37 19.45 1.76
CA ALA A 395 -6.76 18.66 0.69
C ALA A 395 -7.80 18.32 -0.40
N LEU A 396 -8.99 17.84 -0.01
CA LEU A 396 -10.08 17.54 -0.95
C LEU A 396 -10.55 18.77 -1.74
N ASP A 397 -10.68 19.93 -1.08
CA ASP A 397 -11.02 21.20 -1.74
C ASP A 397 -9.97 21.67 -2.73
N LYS A 398 -8.69 21.35 -2.50
CA LYS A 398 -7.61 21.65 -3.45
C LYS A 398 -7.61 20.67 -4.61
N ILE A 399 -7.89 19.40 -4.37
CA ILE A 399 -8.00 18.38 -5.41
C ILE A 399 -9.12 18.74 -6.39
N SER A 400 -10.30 19.13 -5.89
CA SER A 400 -11.44 19.48 -6.74
C SER A 400 -11.10 20.62 -7.70
N LYS A 401 -10.41 21.66 -7.19
CA LYS A 401 -9.91 22.78 -8.01
C LYS A 401 -8.90 22.29 -9.05
N LEU A 402 -7.83 21.61 -8.62
CA LEU A 402 -6.73 21.21 -9.52
C LEU A 402 -7.18 20.27 -10.65
N THR A 403 -8.25 19.51 -10.44
CA THR A 403 -8.79 18.58 -11.44
C THR A 403 -9.28 19.30 -12.71
N GLU A 404 -9.68 20.58 -12.63
CA GLU A 404 -10.23 21.33 -13.77
C GLU A 404 -9.22 21.59 -14.90
N TRP A 405 -7.92 21.61 -14.60
CA TRP A 405 -6.85 21.93 -15.56
C TRP A 405 -5.76 20.86 -15.64
N ALA A 406 -5.99 19.70 -15.03
CA ALA A 406 -5.02 18.62 -14.97
C ALA A 406 -4.92 17.88 -16.31
N ASP A 407 -3.70 17.58 -16.75
CA ASP A 407 -3.49 16.61 -17.82
C ASP A 407 -3.84 15.18 -17.35
N THR A 408 -3.91 14.23 -18.27
CA THR A 408 -4.26 12.83 -17.96
C THR A 408 -3.37 12.21 -16.89
N SER A 409 -2.07 12.47 -16.92
CA SER A 409 -1.11 11.88 -15.97
C SER A 409 -1.30 12.44 -14.58
N PHE A 410 -1.55 13.75 -14.46
CA PHE A 410 -1.80 14.41 -13.19
C PHE A 410 -3.18 14.06 -12.64
N MET A 411 -4.20 13.91 -13.50
CA MET A 411 -5.52 13.42 -13.09
C MET A 411 -5.47 12.04 -12.44
N GLU A 412 -4.67 11.11 -12.98
CA GLU A 412 -4.49 9.78 -12.37
C GLU A 412 -3.89 9.87 -10.96
N GLN A 413 -2.90 10.75 -10.76
CA GLN A 413 -2.30 11.00 -9.45
C GLN A 413 -3.33 11.58 -8.47
N LEU A 414 -4.04 12.64 -8.89
CA LEU A 414 -5.08 13.30 -8.09
C LEU A 414 -6.19 12.31 -7.71
N ALA A 415 -6.64 11.46 -8.63
CA ALA A 415 -7.68 10.47 -8.38
C ALA A 415 -7.27 9.45 -7.30
N VAL A 416 -6.00 9.01 -7.29
CA VAL A 416 -5.51 8.08 -6.25
C VAL A 416 -5.39 8.78 -4.90
N VAL A 417 -4.88 10.02 -4.87
CA VAL A 417 -4.81 10.82 -3.63
C VAL A 417 -6.22 11.10 -3.09
N GLU A 418 -7.17 11.44 -3.95
CA GLU A 418 -8.56 11.70 -3.57
C GLU A 418 -9.20 10.47 -2.93
N ARG A 419 -9.00 9.28 -3.51
CA ARG A 419 -9.49 8.02 -2.92
C ARG A 419 -8.96 7.80 -1.51
N LEU A 420 -7.67 8.07 -1.28
CA LEU A 420 -7.09 7.99 0.07
C LEU A 420 -7.76 9.00 1.00
N ARG A 421 -7.84 10.28 0.62
CA ARG A 421 -8.42 11.35 1.45
C ARG A 421 -9.91 11.14 1.75
N ARG A 422 -10.68 10.56 0.83
CA ARG A 422 -12.08 10.18 1.08
C ARG A 422 -12.20 9.04 2.08
N GLU A 423 -11.29 8.07 2.05
CA GLU A 423 -11.24 7.03 3.08
C GLU A 423 -10.88 7.61 4.45
N GLU A 424 -9.87 8.48 4.52
CA GLU A 424 -9.50 9.17 5.76
C GLU A 424 -10.68 9.98 6.32
N GLN A 425 -11.43 10.66 5.46
CA GLN A 425 -12.65 11.39 5.83
C GLN A 425 -13.67 10.47 6.51
N GLY A 426 -13.90 9.27 5.95
CA GLY A 426 -14.82 8.29 6.53
C GLY A 426 -14.37 7.79 7.90
N ILE A 427 -13.09 7.46 8.04
CA ILE A 427 -12.51 7.01 9.32
C ILE A 427 -12.66 8.10 10.38
N LEU A 428 -12.24 9.33 10.06
CA LEU A 428 -12.26 10.44 11.01
C LEU A 428 -13.68 10.85 11.39
N GLY A 429 -14.63 10.87 10.44
CA GLY A 429 -16.03 11.18 10.72
C GLY A 429 -16.65 10.21 11.73
N GLN A 430 -16.45 8.90 11.56
CA GLN A 430 -16.95 7.91 12.52
C GLN A 430 -16.29 8.07 13.90
N ASN A 431 -14.98 8.35 13.94
CA ASN A 431 -14.28 8.58 15.21
C ASN A 431 -14.80 9.83 15.93
N GLN A 432 -15.09 10.90 15.20
CA GLN A 432 -15.64 12.13 15.75
C GLN A 432 -16.99 11.87 16.45
N GLU A 433 -17.91 11.17 15.79
CA GLU A 433 -19.22 10.81 16.36
C GLU A 433 -19.09 9.98 17.65
N VAL A 434 -18.24 8.94 17.60
CA VAL A 434 -18.01 8.06 18.77
C VAL A 434 -17.41 8.83 19.94
N LEU A 435 -16.39 9.65 19.68
CA LEU A 435 -15.71 10.42 20.71
C LEU A 435 -16.60 11.53 21.29
N GLN A 436 -17.44 12.19 20.48
CA GLN A 436 -18.42 13.17 20.95
C GLN A 436 -19.47 12.51 21.84
N SER A 437 -19.99 11.34 21.47
CA SER A 437 -20.92 10.59 22.31
C SER A 437 -20.31 10.23 23.68
N LEU A 438 -19.03 9.83 23.70
CA LEU A 438 -18.30 9.56 24.94
C LEU A 438 -18.09 10.82 25.79
N GLN A 439 -17.98 11.99 25.18
CA GLN A 439 -17.89 13.27 25.88
C GLN A 439 -19.25 13.67 26.49
N GLU A 440 -20.34 13.50 25.74
CA GLU A 440 -21.70 13.87 26.16
C GLU A 440 -22.26 12.97 27.27
N GLN A 441 -22.06 11.65 27.17
CA GLN A 441 -22.48 10.69 28.21
C GLN A 441 -21.82 10.93 29.58
N ARG A 442 -20.79 11.79 29.63
CA ARG A 442 -20.01 12.09 30.84
C ARG A 442 -20.25 13.50 31.38
N LEU A 443 -21.02 14.34 30.69
CA LEU A 443 -21.52 15.60 31.25
C LEU A 443 -22.60 15.26 32.29
N PRO A 444 -22.47 15.66 33.57
CA PRO A 444 -23.54 15.44 34.53
C PRO A 444 -24.80 16.15 34.03
N CYS A 445 -25.92 15.44 34.04
CA CYS A 445 -27.25 15.94 33.73
C CYS A 445 -27.53 17.20 34.56
N ARG A 446 -27.18 18.39 34.05
CA ARG A 446 -27.55 19.67 34.64
C ARG A 446 -28.97 19.96 34.22
N GLN A 447 -29.95 19.35 34.90
CA GLN A 447 -31.29 19.90 34.98
C GLN A 447 -32.05 19.36 36.20
N ASN A 448 -32.27 20.29 37.13
CA ASN A 448 -33.38 20.40 38.07
C ASN A 448 -33.54 19.35 39.18
N CYS A 449 -33.04 19.69 40.36
CA CYS A 449 -33.78 19.51 41.62
C CYS A 449 -33.29 20.55 42.64
N ILE A 450 -33.89 21.75 42.61
CA ILE A 450 -33.97 22.62 43.79
C ILE A 450 -35.38 22.41 44.36
N PRO A 451 -35.56 21.71 45.49
CA PRO A 451 -36.76 21.89 46.27
C PRO A 451 -36.62 23.22 47.02
N LYS A 452 -37.50 24.16 46.67
CA LYS A 452 -37.71 25.38 47.45
C LYS A 452 -38.00 25.01 48.89
N LEU A 453 -37.24 25.60 49.82
CA LEU A 453 -37.69 25.84 51.18
C LEU A 453 -38.96 26.71 51.12
N ALA A 454 -40.02 26.26 51.77
CA ALA A 454 -41.13 27.10 52.18
C ALA A 454 -41.54 26.70 53.61
N VAL A 455 -41.60 27.76 54.41
CA VAL A 455 -42.12 27.98 55.78
C VAL A 455 -43.17 26.97 56.25
#